data_AF-A0A5C7VMW9-F1
#
_entry.id   AF-A0A5C7VMW9-F1
#
_cell.length_a   1.000
_cell.length_b   1.000
_cell.length_c   1.000
_cell.angle_alpha   90.00
_cell.angle_beta   90.00
_cell.angle_gamma   90.00
#
_symmetry.space_group_name_H-M   'P 1'
#
loop_
_entity.id
_entity.type
_entity.pdbx_description
1 polymer ?
#
loop_
_entity_poly.entity_id
_entity_poly.type
_entity_poly.pdbx_seq_one_letter_code
_entity_poly.pdbx_strand_id
1 'polypeptide(L)' 'MATTRKSPLQQSIEDLEEKSAVLDKLVRVAKTPGGRLTDDGKNLVYILRKAGMPKSDVAKVLHVTPAALTKFE' A
#
# COMPACT_ATOMS: atom_id res chain seq x y z
N MET A 1 -24.13 30.96 -6.31
CA MET A 1 -23.24 29.99 -5.64
C MET A 1 -21.88 30.07 -6.31
N ALA A 2 -20.86 30.56 -5.61
CA ALA A 2 -19.52 30.63 -6.16
C ALA A 2 -18.97 29.20 -6.30
N THR A 3 -18.72 28.76 -7.54
CA THR A 3 -17.94 27.56 -7.80
C THR A 3 -16.49 27.88 -7.45
N THR A 4 -16.11 27.62 -6.21
CA THR A 4 -14.71 27.67 -5.79
C THR A 4 -13.97 26.61 -6.60
N ARG A 5 -13.29 27.01 -7.69
CA ARG A 5 -12.40 26.11 -8.42
C ARG A 5 -11.38 25.58 -7.43
N LYS A 6 -11.40 24.27 -7.20
CA LYS A 6 -10.39 23.61 -6.37
C LYS A 6 -9.02 23.94 -6.93
N SER A 7 -8.07 24.27 -6.05
CA SER A 7 -6.71 24.52 -6.49
C SER A 7 -6.11 23.21 -7.06
N PRO A 8 -5.13 23.29 -7.98
CA PRO A 8 -4.46 22.09 -8.48
C PRO A 8 -3.88 21.20 -7.37
N LEU A 9 -3.45 21.81 -6.25
CA LEU A 9 -2.99 21.08 -5.08
C LEU A 9 -4.12 20.35 -4.36
N GLN A 10 -5.29 20.97 -4.20
CA GLN A 10 -6.45 20.31 -3.60
C GLN A 10 -6.90 19.11 -4.43
N GLN A 11 -6.94 19.24 -5.76
CA GLN A 11 -7.25 18.12 -6.64
C GLN A 11 -6.23 16.99 -6.51
N SER A 12 -4.93 17.33 -6.45
CA SER A 12 -3.86 16.34 -6.29
C SER A 12 -3.94 15.60 -4.96
N ILE A 13 -4.36 16.27 -3.89
CA ILE A 13 -4.56 15.65 -2.56
C ILE A 13 -5.73 14.66 -2.62
N GLU A 14 -6.86 15.05 -3.21
CA GLU A 14 -8.01 14.16 -3.37
C GLU A 14 -7.66 12.91 -4.18
N ASP A 15 -6.92 13.08 -5.29
CA ASP A 15 -6.45 11.96 -6.10
C ASP A 15 -5.51 11.02 -5.32
N LEU A 16 -4.73 11.55 -4.36
CA LEU A 16 -3.88 10.75 -3.48
C LEU A 16 -4.68 10.02 -2.41
N GLU A 17 -5.69 10.66 -1.84
CA GLU A 17 -6.60 10.06 -0.85
C GLU A 17 -7.35 8.87 -1.46
N GLU A 18 -7.86 9.00 -2.69
CA GLU A 18 -8.52 7.90 -3.41
C GLU A 18 -7.57 6.73 -3.64
N LYS A 19 -6.33 6.99 -4.08
CA LYS A 19 -5.31 5.96 -4.28
C LYS A 19 -4.92 5.29 -2.97
N SER A 20 -4.82 6.04 -1.88
CA SER A 20 -4.55 5.51 -0.54
C SER A 20 -5.65 4.56 -0.08
N ALA A 21 -6.93 4.93 -0.29
CA ALA A 21 -8.06 4.10 0.09
C ALA A 21 -8.08 2.74 -0.65
N VAL A 22 -7.60 2.70 -1.90
CA VAL A 22 -7.42 1.44 -2.64
C VAL A 22 -6.28 0.62 -2.03
N LEU A 23 -5.15 1.26 -1.73
CA LEU A 23 -4.00 0.60 -1.11
C LEU A 23 -4.37 -0.02 0.24
N ASP A 24 -5.12 0.69 1.08
CA ASP A 24 -5.56 0.20 2.39
C ASP A 24 -6.41 -1.07 2.28
N LYS A 25 -7.28 -1.17 1.27
CA LYS A 25 -8.05 -2.38 0.99
C LYS A 25 -7.15 -3.55 0.60
N LEU A 26 -6.13 -3.30 -0.23
CA LEU A 26 -5.15 -4.32 -0.60
C LEU A 26 -4.33 -4.79 0.62
N VAL A 27 -3.87 -3.86 1.46
CA VAL A 27 -3.12 -4.18 2.68
C VAL A 27 -3.98 -4.98 3.67
N ARG A 28 -5.29 -4.70 3.74
CA ARG A 28 -6.22 -5.43 4.59
C ARG A 28 -6.38 -6.89 4.19
N VAL A 29 -6.40 -7.20 2.89
CA VAL A 29 -6.47 -8.60 2.41
C VAL A 29 -5.09 -9.27 2.39
N ALA A 30 -4.01 -8.49 2.35
CA ALA A 30 -2.64 -8.98 2.38
C ALA A 30 -2.25 -9.63 3.72
N LYS A 31 -3.00 -9.38 4.79
CA LYS A 31 -2.70 -9.88 6.13
C LYS A 31 -3.91 -10.52 6.81
N THR A 32 -3.66 -11.56 7.59
CA THR A 32 -4.63 -12.09 8.54
C THR A 32 -4.78 -11.17 9.74
N PRO A 33 -5.86 -11.30 10.55
CA PRO A 33 -6.02 -10.55 11.79
C PRO A 33 -4.84 -10.73 12.77
N GLY A 34 -4.15 -11.88 12.72
CA GLY A 34 -2.95 -12.17 13.50
C GLY A 34 -1.64 -11.62 12.91
N GLY A 35 -1.70 -10.78 11.88
CA GLY A 35 -0.55 -10.10 11.29
C GLY A 35 0.32 -10.97 10.36
N ARG A 36 -0.12 -12.19 10.01
CA ARG A 36 0.59 -13.05 9.04
C ARG A 36 0.19 -12.68 7.62
N LEU A 37 1.13 -12.77 6.68
CA LEU A 37 0.82 -12.58 5.26
C LEU A 37 -0.07 -13.70 4.73
N THR A 38 -1.10 -13.31 3.99
CA THR A 38 -1.94 -14.19 3.17
C THR A 38 -1.21 -14.51 1.87
N ASP A 39 -1.74 -15.43 1.05
CA ASP A 39 -1.17 -15.70 -0.28
C ASP A 39 -1.28 -14.47 -1.20
N ASP A 40 -2.36 -13.70 -1.09
CA ASP A 40 -2.49 -12.40 -1.74
C ASP A 40 -1.42 -11.41 -1.27
N GLY A 41 -1.12 -11.41 0.04
CA GLY A 41 -0.05 -10.59 0.60
C GLY A 41 1.32 -10.96 0.07
N LYS A 42 1.61 -12.24 -0.10
CA LYS A 42 2.87 -12.71 -0.73
C LYS A 42 2.96 -12.27 -2.18
N ASN A 43 1.86 -12.38 -2.92
CA ASN A 43 1.80 -11.94 -4.31
C ASN A 43 2.02 -10.42 -4.42
N LEU A 44 1.41 -9.64 -3.51
CA LEU A 44 1.63 -8.20 -3.42
C LEU A 44 3.10 -7.87 -3.13
N VAL A 45 3.74 -8.56 -2.18
CA VAL A 45 5.17 -8.41 -1.91
C VAL A 45 5.99 -8.67 -3.16
N TYR A 46 5.73 -9.78 -3.86
CA TYR A 46 6.44 -10.14 -5.09
C TYR A 46 6.29 -9.06 -6.19
N ILE A 47 5.07 -8.58 -6.43
CA ILE A 47 4.79 -7.52 -7.41
C ILE A 47 5.55 -6.24 -7.06
N LEU A 48 5.50 -5.78 -5.80
CA LEU A 48 6.16 -4.56 -5.37
C LEU A 48 7.69 -4.67 -5.44
N ARG A 49 8.24 -5.83 -5.07
CA ARG A 49 9.69 -6.10 -5.20
C ARG A 49 10.12 -6.13 -6.66
N LYS A 50 9.33 -6.76 -7.54
CA LYS A 50 9.60 -6.80 -8.99
C LYS A 50 9.51 -5.41 -9.63
N ALA A 51 8.66 -4.53 -9.10
CA ALA A 51 8.60 -3.12 -9.50
C ALA A 51 9.79 -2.28 -8.99
N GLY A 52 10.75 -2.89 -8.28
CA GLY A 52 11.96 -2.22 -7.78
C GLY A 52 11.84 -1.63 -6.39
N MET A 53 10.72 -1.83 -5.69
CA MET A 53 10.53 -1.27 -4.35
C MET A 53 11.44 -1.97 -3.32
N PRO A 54 12.20 -1.22 -2.49
CA PRO A 54 13.01 -1.81 -1.42
C PRO A 54 12.18 -2.60 -0.42
N LYS A 55 12.75 -3.68 0.13
CA LYS A 55 12.09 -4.54 1.14
C LYS A 55 11.60 -3.74 2.35
N SER A 56 12.34 -2.70 2.76
CA SER A 56 11.96 -1.78 3.83
C SER A 56 10.70 -1.00 3.52
N ASP A 57 10.50 -0.58 2.27
CA ASP A 57 9.35 0.23 1.87
C ASP A 57 8.11 -0.65 1.67
N VAL A 58 8.30 -1.85 1.12
CA VAL A 58 7.24 -2.88 1.10
C VAL A 58 6.77 -3.22 2.52
N ALA A 59 7.71 -3.33 3.47
CA ALA A 59 7.38 -3.57 4.88
C ALA A 59 6.56 -2.43 5.50
N LYS A 60 6.88 -1.17 5.15
CA LYS A 60 6.09 0.00 5.59
C LYS A 60 4.67 -0.02 5.03
N VAL A 61 4.50 -0.27 3.74
CA VAL A 61 3.18 -0.38 3.08
C VAL A 61 2.33 -1.45 3.75
N LEU A 62 2.93 -2.59 4.06
CA LEU A 62 2.22 -3.70 4.69
C LEU A 62 2.11 -3.56 6.22
N HIS A 63 2.67 -2.51 6.83
CA HIS A 63 2.77 -2.36 8.29
C HIS A 63 3.29 -3.64 8.98
N VAL A 64 4.42 -4.16 8.51
CA VAL A 64 5.11 -5.32 9.08
C VAL A 64 6.58 -5.02 9.28
N THR A 65 7.28 -5.87 10.05
CA THR A 65 8.74 -5.78 10.12
C THR A 65 9.36 -6.32 8.83
N PRO A 66 10.52 -5.80 8.39
CA PRO A 66 11.23 -6.37 7.24
C PRO A 66 11.54 -7.87 7.40
N ALA A 67 11.72 -8.33 8.64
CA ALA A 67 11.92 -9.74 8.97
C ALA A 67 10.71 -10.63 8.65
N ALA A 68 9.50 -10.08 8.60
CA ALA A 68 8.31 -10.81 8.15
C ALA A 68 8.33 -11.13 6.64
N LEU A 69 9.17 -10.42 5.86
CA LEU A 69 9.27 -10.57 4.41
C LEU A 69 10.40 -11.53 3.97
N THR A 70 11.20 -12.07 4.90
CA THR A 70 12.46 -12.78 4.61
C THR A 70 12.30 -14.13 3.93
N LYS A 71 11.08 -14.69 3.87
CA LYS A 71 10.80 -15.96 3.18
C LYS A 71 10.43 -15.81 1.71
N PHE A 72 10.37 -14.58 1.19
CA PHE A 72 9.85 -14.28 -0.16
C PHE A 72 10.91 -13.68 -1.09
N GLU A 73 12.19 -13.99 -0.83
CA GLU A 73 13.31 -13.74 -1.74
C GLU A 73 13.48 -14.89 -2.74
#